data_AF-A0A2K3NJK4-F1
#
_entry.id   AF-A0A2K3NJK4-F1
#
_cell.length_a   1.000
_cell.length_b   1.000
_cell.length_c   1.000
_cell.angle_alpha   90.00
_cell.angle_beta   90.00
_cell.angle_gamma   90.00
#
_symmetry.space_group_name_H-M   'P 1'
#
loop_
_entity.id
_entity.type
_entity.pdbx_description
1 polymer ?
#
loop_
_entity_poly.entity_id
_entity_poly.type
_entity_poly.pdbx_seq_one_letter_code
_entity_poly.pdbx_strand_id
1 'polypeptide(L)' 'DTLGGHLDDMEADWSKPIVSLSLGCKAIFLLGGKSREDAPIAMFLRSGDVVLMAGEARECFHGLRSMSVIGGFGGKQH' A
#
# COMPACT_ATOMS: atom_id res chain seq x y z
N ASP A 1 -10.78 6.69 0.68
CA ASP A 1 -10.29 5.79 1.75
C ASP A 1 -8.78 5.68 1.72
N THR A 2 -8.15 5.86 2.90
CA THR A 2 -6.71 5.73 3.13
C THR A 2 -6.53 4.64 4.17
N LEU A 3 -5.71 3.63 3.88
CA LEU A 3 -5.38 2.59 4.85
C LEU A 3 -4.10 3.03 5.57
N GLY A 4 -4.19 3.30 6.88
CA GLY A 4 -3.03 3.61 7.72
C GLY A 4 -2.09 2.41 7.84
N GLY A 5 -0.84 2.63 8.25
CA GLY A 5 0.13 1.54 8.42
C GLY A 5 -0.36 0.52 9.46
N HIS A 6 -0.43 -0.75 9.07
CA HIS A 6 -0.83 -1.86 9.95
C HIS A 6 0.10 -3.06 9.74
N LEU A 7 -0.03 -4.02 10.64
CA LEU A 7 0.59 -5.34 10.55
C LEU A 7 -0.55 -6.35 10.44
N ASP A 8 -0.47 -7.27 9.48
CA ASP A 8 -1.44 -8.35 9.34
C ASP A 8 -1.03 -9.53 10.23
N ASP A 9 -1.40 -9.46 11.51
CA ASP A 9 -1.01 -10.38 12.58
C ASP A 9 -2.10 -11.39 12.99
N MET A 10 -3.26 -11.35 12.32
CA MET A 10 -4.43 -12.18 12.64
C MET A 10 -4.36 -13.60 12.06
N GLU A 11 -3.30 -13.95 11.33
CA GLU A 11 -3.12 -15.26 10.69
C GLU A 11 -2.42 -16.26 11.62
N ALA A 12 -2.97 -17.48 11.73
CA ALA A 12 -2.42 -18.55 12.57
C ALA A 12 -1.11 -19.16 12.02
N ASP A 13 -0.84 -18.98 10.73
CA ASP A 13 0.33 -19.50 10.03
C ASP A 13 1.07 -18.38 9.28
N TRP A 14 2.25 -18.06 9.78
CA TRP A 14 3.10 -16.98 9.28
C TRP A 14 3.91 -17.37 8.03
N SER A 15 3.91 -18.65 7.66
CA SER A 15 4.66 -19.14 6.49
C SER A 15 3.97 -18.83 5.15
N LYS A 16 2.65 -18.56 5.17
CA LYS A 16 1.87 -18.28 3.96
C LYS A 16 2.13 -16.86 3.45
N PRO A 17 2.23 -16.62 2.14
CA PRO A 17 2.43 -15.26 1.63
C PRO A 17 1.15 -14.41 1.71
N ILE A 18 1.31 -13.09 1.79
CA ILE A 18 0.21 -12.13 1.64
C ILE A 18 0.26 -11.55 0.22
N VAL A 19 -0.91 -11.48 -0.43
CA VAL A 19 -1.07 -10.96 -1.79
C VAL A 19 -1.94 -9.71 -1.76
N SER A 20 -1.41 -8.59 -2.26
CA SER A 20 -2.17 -7.35 -2.47
C SER A 20 -2.35 -7.09 -3.96
N LEU A 21 -3.60 -6.85 -4.39
CA LEU A 21 -3.97 -6.58 -5.77
C LEU A 21 -4.57 -5.17 -5.90
N SER A 22 -3.99 -4.34 -6.76
CA SER A 22 -4.51 -2.99 -7.05
C SER A 22 -5.40 -2.99 -8.31
N LEU A 23 -6.68 -2.64 -8.14
CA LEU A 23 -7.65 -2.49 -9.22
C LEU A 23 -8.15 -1.04 -9.28
N GLY A 24 -7.81 -0.31 -10.34
CA GLY A 24 -8.48 0.94 -10.74
C GLY A 24 -7.88 2.27 -10.29
N CYS A 25 -7.01 2.34 -9.27
CA CYS A 25 -6.47 3.62 -8.78
C CYS A 25 -4.93 3.60 -8.64
N LYS A 26 -4.27 4.72 -8.99
CA LYS A 26 -2.85 4.93 -8.67
C LYS A 26 -2.73 5.02 -7.15
N ALA A 27 -2.00 4.09 -6.55
CA ALA A 27 -1.75 4.08 -5.11
C ALA A 27 -0.24 4.10 -4.85
N ILE A 28 0.14 4.52 -3.66
CA ILE A 28 1.50 4.34 -3.14
C ILE A 28 1.42 3.26 -2.07
N PHE A 29 2.13 2.16 -2.29
CA PHE A 29 2.40 1.15 -1.27
C PHE A 29 3.61 1.58 -0.46
N LEU A 30 3.50 1.52 0.85
CA LEU A 30 4.56 1.85 1.80
C LEU A 30 4.99 0.56 2.47
N LEU A 31 6.25 0.15 2.31
CA LEU A 31 6.86 -0.97 3.02
C LEU A 31 7.85 -0.42 4.05
N GLY A 32 7.49 -0.50 5.33
CA GLY A 32 8.33 -0.16 6.48
C GLY A 32 9.26 -1.31 6.90
N GLY A 33 9.84 -1.16 8.08
CA GLY A 33 10.62 -2.20 8.75
C GLY A 33 9.80 -2.91 9.84
N LYS A 34 10.48 -3.59 10.76
CA LYS A 34 9.85 -4.32 11.87
C LYS A 34 9.35 -3.40 12.99
N SER A 35 9.69 -2.11 12.93
CA SER A 35 9.24 -1.07 13.85
C SER A 35 8.47 0.03 13.12
N ARG A 36 7.57 0.74 13.81
CA ARG A 36 6.79 1.84 13.22
C ARG A 36 7.62 3.07 12.90
N GLU A 37 8.78 3.19 13.53
CA GLU A 37 9.73 4.28 13.39
C GLU A 37 10.64 4.08 12.17
N ASP A 38 10.68 2.87 11.61
CA ASP A 38 11.46 2.56 10.42
C ASP A 38 10.89 3.29 9.20
N ALA A 39 11.75 4.06 8.51
CA ALA A 39 11.34 4.84 7.35
C ALA A 39 10.86 3.92 6.22
N PRO A 40 9.62 4.09 5.71
CA PRO A 40 9.09 3.20 4.69
C PRO A 40 9.63 3.51 3.30
N ILE A 41 9.81 2.45 2.51
CA ILE A 41 10.04 2.51 1.07
C ILE A 41 8.70 2.72 0.36
N ALA A 42 8.62 3.74 -0.49
CA ALA A 42 7.42 4.05 -1.26
C ALA A 42 7.50 3.47 -2.68
N MET A 43 6.48 2.70 -3.06
CA MET A 43 6.34 2.10 -4.40
C MET A 43 5.04 2.55 -5.04
N PHE A 44 5.09 2.99 -6.30
CA PHE A 44 3.89 3.28 -7.06
C PHE A 44 3.23 1.99 -7.52
N LEU A 45 1.96 1.81 -7.18
CA LEU A 45 1.10 0.76 -7.72
C LEU A 45 0.17 1.34 -8.78
N ARG A 46 0.19 0.71 -9.94
CA ARG A 46 -0.71 0.94 -11.07
C ARG A 46 -1.74 -0.17 -11.13
N SER A 47 -2.75 0.04 -11.96
CA SER A 47 -3.75 -1.00 -12.23
C SER A 47 -3.05 -2.23 -12.82
N GLY A 48 -3.27 -3.38 -12.21
CA GLY A 48 -2.68 -4.65 -12.63
C GLY A 48 -1.35 -5.00 -11.93
N ASP A 49 -0.80 -4.12 -11.10
CA ASP A 49 0.36 -4.46 -10.27
C ASP A 49 -0.05 -5.36 -9.10
N VAL A 50 0.82 -6.31 -8.78
CA VAL A 50 0.67 -7.26 -7.67
C VAL A 50 1.86 -7.13 -6.75
N VAL A 51 1.60 -7.01 -5.45
CA VAL A 51 2.64 -7.06 -4.40
C VAL A 51 2.52 -8.38 -3.65
N LEU A 52 3.62 -9.12 -3.60
CA LEU A 52 3.77 -10.35 -2.84
C LEU A 52 4.68 -10.10 -1.65
N MET A 53 4.17 -10.26 -0.43
CA MET A 53 4.97 -10.21 0.80
C MET A 53 5.15 -11.62 1.35
N ALA A 54 6.39 -12.06 1.48
CA ALA A 54 6.77 -13.38 1.97
C ALA A 54 8.03 -13.30 2.83
N GLY A 55 8.25 -14.30 3.68
CA GLY A 55 9.39 -14.34 4.61
C GLY A 55 9.40 -13.12 5.53
N GLU A 56 10.57 -12.51 5.72
CA GLU A 56 10.76 -11.37 6.64
C GLU A 56 9.89 -10.16 6.30
N ALA A 57 9.47 -10.01 5.04
CA ALA A 57 8.58 -8.91 4.63
C ALA A 57 7.18 -8.98 5.28
N ARG A 58 6.75 -10.16 5.77
CA ARG A 58 5.49 -10.29 6.53
C ARG A 58 5.54 -9.63 7.91
N GLU A 59 6.73 -9.51 8.47
CA GLU A 59 6.95 -8.90 9.79
C GLU A 59 7.13 -7.38 9.68
N CYS A 60 7.14 -6.84 8.46
CA CYS A 60 7.30 -5.43 8.22
C CYS A 60 5.94 -4.70 8.27
N PHE A 61 5.93 -3.54 8.91
CA PHE A 61 4.82 -2.60 8.80
C PHE A 61 4.62 -2.19 7.36
N HIS A 62 3.38 -2.14 6.89
CA HIS A 62 3.09 -1.68 5.54
C HIS A 62 1.77 -0.91 5.50
N GLY A 63 1.56 -0.14 4.44
CA GLY A 63 0.36 0.67 4.29
C GLY A 63 0.09 1.09 2.85
N LEU A 64 -1.13 1.54 2.59
CA LEU A 64 -1.61 1.95 1.28
C LEU A 64 -2.12 3.38 1.32
N ARG A 65 -1.44 4.27 0.61
CA ARG A 65 -1.92 5.63 0.37
C ARG A 65 -2.56 5.70 -1.02
N SER A 66 -3.88 5.75 -1.07
CA SER A 66 -4.60 6.04 -2.30
C SER A 66 -4.30 7.46 -2.77
N MET A 67 -3.90 7.65 -4.03
CA MET A 67 -3.82 8.98 -4.60
C MET A 67 -5.20 9.38 -5.10
N SER A 68 -5.88 10.24 -4.34
CA SER A 68 -7.07 10.92 -4.84
C SER A 68 -6.65 11.81 -6.01
N VAL A 69 -7.18 11.55 -7.21
CA VAL A 69 -7.13 12.53 -8.29
C VAL A 69 -8.02 13.67 -7.85
N ILE A 70 -7.43 14.76 -7.37
CA ILE A 70 -8.14 16.02 -7.21
C ILE A 70 -8.57 16.42 -8.63
N GLY A 71 -9.86 16.28 -8.93
CA GLY A 71 -10.44 16.65 -10.21
C GLY A 71 -10.00 18.07 -10.58
N GLY A 72 -9.50 18.23 -11.81
CA GLY A 72 -8.93 19.46 -12.30
C GLY A 72 -9.89 20.65 -12.25
N PHE A 73 -9.30 21.84 -12.13
CA PHE A 73 -9.95 23.14 -12.28
C PHE A 73 -10.86 23.16 -13.52
N GLY A 74 -12.17 23.14 -13.31
CA GLY A 74 -13.16 23.54 -14.31
C GLY A 74 -13.24 25.07 -14.38
N GLY A 75 -12.24 25.70 -14.99
CA GLY A 75 -12.35 27.10 -15.40
C GLY A 75 -13.37 27.21 -16.53
N LYS A 76 -14.52 27.84 -16.27
CA LYS A 76 -15.41 28.30 -17.33
C LYS A 76 -14.63 29.28 -18.19
N GLN A 77 -14.37 28.92 -19.45
CA GLN A 77 -14.10 29.92 -20.47
C GLN A 77 -15.43 30.56 -20.86
N HIS A 78 -15.36 31.85 -21.18
CA HIS A 78 -16.45 32.79 -21.44
C HIS A 78 -17.54 32.28 -22.40
#